data_AF-A0A453I3E3-F1
#
_entry.id   AF-A0A453I3E3-F1
#
_cell.length_a   1.000
_cell.length_b   1.000
_cell.length_c   1.000
_cell.angle_alpha   90.00
_cell.angle_beta   90.00
_cell.angle_gamma   90.00
#
_symmetry.space_group_name_H-M   'P 1'
#
loop_
_entity.id
_entity.type
_entity.pdbx_description
1 polymer ?
#
loop_
_entity_poly.entity_id
_entity_poly.type
_entity_poly.pdbx_seq_one_letter_code
_entity_poly.pdbx_strand_id
1 'polypeptide(L)'
;NYYCKSCGIYPEKVTPRYRVRLQISDHTSTTSCTLFDEEAARLLNTSTSKLLDTQDGKSEEAPKIIQQLCGRKLIFRFKLNGNNLTLGTQNYTVKRTFVPDDRLEMLYLDNKAEEVKLL
;
A
#
# COMPACT_ATOMS: atom_id res chain seq x y z
N ASN A 1 -18.88 -23.39 -0.30
CA ASN A 1 -17.61 -23.81 -0.93
C ASN A 1 -17.13 -22.77 -1.91
N TYR A 2 -15.87 -22.36 -1.76
CA TYR A 2 -15.20 -21.50 -2.75
C TYR A 2 -14.63 -22.38 -3.87
N TYR A 3 -14.66 -21.90 -5.11
CA TYR A 3 -14.07 -22.59 -6.27
C TYR A 3 -12.92 -21.77 -6.83
N CYS A 4 -11.74 -22.38 -6.99
CA CYS A 4 -10.61 -21.74 -7.63
C CYS A 4 -10.59 -22.08 -9.12
N LYS A 5 -11.01 -21.14 -9.98
CA LYS A 5 -10.98 -21.32 -11.44
C LYS A 5 -9.58 -21.65 -11.97
N SER A 6 -8.54 -21.04 -11.40
CA SER A 6 -7.17 -21.25 -11.85
C SER A 6 -6.63 -22.65 -11.53
N CYS A 7 -7.09 -23.27 -10.44
CA CYS A 7 -6.66 -24.60 -10.02
C CYS A 7 -7.63 -25.69 -10.45
N GLY A 8 -8.87 -25.34 -10.82
CA GLY A 8 -9.91 -26.29 -11.20
C GLY A 8 -10.48 -27.10 -10.03
N ILE A 9 -10.33 -26.63 -8.79
CA ILE A 9 -10.69 -27.39 -7.58
C ILE A 9 -11.51 -26.55 -6.58
N TYR A 10 -12.21 -27.26 -5.69
CA TYR A 10 -12.76 -26.72 -4.45
C TYR A 10 -11.75 -26.95 -3.33
N PRO A 11 -10.96 -25.93 -2.93
CA PRO A 11 -9.98 -26.10 -1.87
C PRO A 11 -10.68 -26.39 -0.52
N GLU A 12 -10.08 -27.28 0.28
CA GLU A 12 -10.54 -27.58 1.63
C GLU A 12 -10.44 -26.37 2.57
N LYS A 13 -9.42 -25.53 2.35
CA LYS A 13 -9.17 -24.32 3.14
C LYS A 13 -8.98 -23.12 2.22
N VAL A 14 -9.58 -22.01 2.61
CA VAL A 14 -9.35 -20.70 1.98
C VAL A 14 -8.55 -19.81 2.92
N THR A 15 -7.70 -18.98 2.33
CA THR A 15 -6.91 -18.00 3.08
C THR A 15 -7.29 -16.60 2.59
N PRO A 16 -7.87 -15.75 3.45
CA PRO A 16 -8.17 -14.38 3.09
C PRO A 16 -6.87 -13.59 2.92
N ARG A 17 -6.86 -12.61 2.01
CA ARG A 17 -5.70 -11.78 1.69
C ARG A 17 -6.11 -10.32 1.51
N TYR A 18 -5.23 -9.39 1.87
CA TYR A 18 -5.51 -7.97 1.65
C TYR A 18 -5.44 -7.57 0.17
N ARG A 19 -6.38 -6.71 -0.20
CA ARG A 19 -6.33 -5.86 -1.40
C ARG A 19 -6.93 -4.50 -1.03
N VAL A 20 -6.10 -3.62 -0.47
CA VAL A 20 -6.53 -2.30 0.02
C VAL A 20 -6.24 -1.28 -1.06
N ARG A 21 -7.28 -0.62 -1.58
CA ARG A 21 -7.14 0.52 -2.49
C ARG A 21 -7.09 1.80 -1.64
N LEU A 22 -6.08 2.61 -1.87
CA LEU A 22 -5.90 3.90 -1.21
C LEU A 22 -6.02 5.01 -2.24
N GLN A 23 -6.65 6.12 -1.85
CA GLN A 23 -6.46 7.40 -2.52
C GLN A 23 -5.35 8.14 -1.79
N ILE A 24 -4.36 8.61 -2.54
CA ILE A 24 -3.19 9.32 -2.02
C ILE A 24 -3.05 10.64 -2.75
N SER A 25 -2.45 11.62 -2.08
CA SER A 25 -2.22 12.94 -2.64
C SER A 25 -0.91 13.52 -2.13
N ASP A 26 -0.29 14.34 -2.97
CA ASP A 26 0.77 15.26 -2.57
C ASP A 26 0.39 16.70 -2.95
N HIS A 27 1.37 17.60 -2.95
CA HIS A 27 1.15 19.01 -3.30
C HIS A 27 0.84 19.23 -4.79
N THR A 28 1.02 18.22 -5.65
CA THR A 28 0.83 18.32 -7.10
C THR A 28 -0.47 17.70 -7.56
N SER A 29 -0.84 16.54 -7.01
CA SER A 29 -1.94 15.75 -7.56
C SER A 29 -2.49 14.73 -6.57
N THR A 30 -3.63 14.15 -6.94
CA THR A 30 -4.24 13.01 -6.25
C THR A 30 -4.29 11.83 -7.22
N THR A 31 -3.99 10.64 -6.70
CA THR A 31 -4.08 9.39 -7.47
C THR A 31 -4.52 8.23 -6.58
N SER A 32 -4.71 7.06 -7.17
CA SER A 32 -5.01 5.82 -6.45
C SER A 32 -3.85 4.85 -6.49
N CYS A 33 -3.68 4.04 -5.45
CA CYS A 33 -2.77 2.91 -5.47
C CYS A 33 -3.38 1.71 -4.74
N THR A 34 -2.81 0.52 -4.93
CA THR A 34 -3.26 -0.71 -4.25
C THR A 34 -2.13 -1.33 -3.44
N LEU A 35 -2.39 -1.57 -2.15
CA LEU A 35 -1.59 -2.43 -1.28
C LEU A 35 -2.11 -3.86 -1.36
N PHE A 36 -1.22 -4.80 -1.68
CA PHE A 36 -1.52 -6.23 -1.63
C PHE A 36 -1.03 -6.84 -0.32
N ASP A 37 -1.50 -8.06 -0.07
CA ASP A 37 -1.35 -8.85 1.14
C ASP A 37 -0.10 -8.59 1.99
N GLU A 38 1.08 -8.94 1.48
CA GLU A 38 2.34 -8.83 2.24
C GLU A 38 2.59 -7.41 2.75
N GLU A 39 2.41 -6.42 1.89
CA GLU A 39 2.73 -5.04 2.22
C GLU A 39 1.66 -4.39 3.09
N ALA A 40 0.38 -4.71 2.86
CA ALA A 40 -0.71 -4.29 3.72
C ALA A 40 -0.58 -4.88 5.13
N ALA A 41 -0.31 -6.18 5.23
CA ALA A 41 -0.15 -6.86 6.52
C ALA A 41 1.04 -6.31 7.31
N ARG A 42 2.15 -6.01 6.62
CA ARG A 42 3.31 -5.36 7.24
C ARG A 42 2.98 -3.95 7.73
N LEU A 43 2.31 -3.14 6.91
CA LEU A 43 1.98 -1.76 7.25
C LEU A 43 0.96 -1.66 8.40
N LEU A 44 -0.03 -2.57 8.41
CA LEU A 44 -1.05 -2.68 9.46
C LEU A 44 -0.59 -3.51 10.67
N ASN A 45 0.58 -4.15 10.58
CA ASN A 45 1.10 -5.11 11.55
C ASN A 45 0.06 -6.17 11.98
N THR A 46 -0.78 -6.62 11.04
CA THR A 46 -1.92 -7.50 11.29
C THR A 46 -2.22 -8.31 10.03
N SER A 47 -2.45 -9.62 10.16
CA SER A 47 -2.89 -10.48 9.04
C SER A 47 -4.40 -10.36 8.80
N THR A 48 -4.86 -10.69 7.59
CA THR A 48 -6.30 -10.61 7.28
C THR A 48 -7.13 -11.54 8.15
N SER A 49 -6.63 -12.75 8.48
CA SER A 49 -7.33 -13.66 9.40
C SER A 49 -7.55 -13.03 10.76
N LYS A 50 -6.50 -12.46 11.37
CA LYS A 50 -6.59 -11.80 12.68
C LYS A 50 -7.51 -10.58 12.63
N LEU A 51 -7.50 -9.84 11.53
CA LEU A 51 -8.44 -8.73 11.35
C LEU A 51 -9.88 -9.23 11.31
N LEU A 52 -10.18 -10.27 10.53
CA LEU A 52 -11.53 -10.83 10.39
C LEU A 52 -12.06 -11.39 11.71
N ASP A 53 -11.21 -12.00 12.55
CA ASP A 53 -11.60 -12.48 13.88
C ASP A 53 -12.11 -11.37 14.80
N THR A 54 -11.75 -10.10 14.53
CA THR A 54 -12.19 -8.92 15.29
C THR A 54 -13.40 -8.22 14.68
N GLN A 55 -13.85 -8.62 13.49
CA GLN A 55 -15.01 -8.02 12.83
C GLN A 55 -16.27 -8.82 13.16
N ASP A 56 -17.36 -8.12 13.49
CA ASP A 56 -18.66 -8.74 13.72
C ASP A 56 -19.47 -8.93 12.41
N GLY A 57 -18.95 -8.44 11.29
CA GLY A 57 -19.55 -8.52 9.96
C GLY A 57 -20.83 -7.68 9.80
N LYS A 58 -21.14 -6.77 10.73
CA LYS A 58 -22.38 -5.97 10.72
C LYS A 58 -22.19 -4.59 10.12
N SER A 59 -20.95 -4.12 10.01
CA SER A 59 -20.62 -2.82 9.45
C SER A 59 -20.13 -2.94 8.01
N GLU A 60 -20.64 -2.08 7.14
CA GLU A 60 -20.13 -1.86 5.77
C GLU A 60 -18.93 -0.90 5.76
N GLU A 61 -18.58 -0.30 6.89
CA GLU A 61 -17.43 0.58 6.99
C GLU A 61 -16.11 -0.19 6.93
N ALA A 62 -15.08 0.44 6.36
CA ALA A 62 -13.74 -0.12 6.42
C ALA A 62 -13.31 -0.33 7.88
N PRO A 63 -12.70 -1.48 8.24
CA PRO A 63 -12.22 -1.72 9.59
C PRO A 63 -11.34 -0.56 10.13
N LYS A 64 -11.51 -0.20 11.40
CA LYS A 64 -10.80 0.94 12.02
C LYS A 64 -9.29 0.92 11.79
N ILE A 65 -8.66 -0.26 11.81
CA ILE A 65 -7.22 -0.40 11.55
C ILE A 65 -6.82 0.02 10.13
N ILE A 66 -7.69 -0.19 9.14
CA ILE A 66 -7.48 0.26 7.76
C ILE A 66 -7.70 1.78 7.69
N GLN A 67 -8.72 2.31 8.37
CA GLN A 67 -8.98 3.75 8.43
C GLN A 67 -7.81 4.53 9.04
N GLN A 68 -7.05 3.93 9.97
CA GLN A 68 -5.84 4.54 10.55
C GLN A 68 -4.70 4.81 9.54
N LEU A 69 -4.80 4.30 8.30
CA LEU A 69 -3.89 4.67 7.22
C LEU A 69 -4.19 6.07 6.66
N CYS A 70 -5.43 6.54 6.77
CA CYS A 70 -5.81 7.88 6.34
C CYS A 70 -5.09 8.94 7.18
N GLY A 71 -4.61 10.00 6.51
CA GLY A 71 -3.85 11.08 7.16
C GLY A 71 -2.37 10.76 7.43
N ARG A 72 -1.90 9.52 7.16
CA ARG A 72 -0.47 9.20 7.27
C ARG A 72 0.31 9.66 6.05
N LYS A 73 1.49 10.24 6.27
CA LYS A 73 2.49 10.49 5.23
C LYS A 73 3.38 9.25 5.10
N LEU A 74 3.51 8.74 3.88
CA LEU A 74 4.32 7.56 3.56
C LEU A 74 5.10 7.80 2.27
N ILE A 75 6.25 7.14 2.15
CA ILE A 75 6.99 7.03 0.90
C ILE A 75 6.54 5.76 0.20
N PHE A 76 6.04 5.87 -1.03
CA PHE A 76 5.55 4.74 -1.81
C PHE A 76 6.55 4.36 -2.90
N ARG A 77 6.99 3.09 -2.90
CA ARG A 77 7.70 2.50 -4.03
C ARG A 77 6.70 1.74 -4.89
N PHE A 78 6.36 2.28 -6.05
CA PHE A 78 5.47 1.61 -7.00
C PHE A 78 6.20 0.56 -7.85
N LYS A 79 5.48 -0.49 -8.23
CA LYS A 79 5.84 -1.38 -9.33
C LYS A 79 5.04 -0.94 -10.54
N LEU A 80 5.71 -0.34 -11.51
CA LEU A 80 5.12 0.04 -12.78
C LEU A 80 5.11 -1.15 -13.74
N ASN A 81 4.09 -1.25 -14.56
CA ASN A 81 3.99 -2.19 -15.68
C ASN A 81 3.74 -1.44 -17.00
N GLY A 82 3.72 -2.17 -18.12
CA GLY A 82 3.47 -1.59 -19.44
C GLY A 82 2.24 -0.69 -19.49
N ASN A 83 1.13 -1.11 -18.88
CA ASN A 83 -0.11 -0.32 -18.85
C ASN A 83 0.02 0.99 -18.05
N ASN A 84 0.89 1.05 -17.04
CA ASN A 84 1.17 2.30 -16.34
C ASN A 84 2.02 3.24 -17.21
N LEU A 85 3.00 2.69 -17.93
CA LEU A 85 3.98 3.46 -18.69
C LEU A 85 3.47 3.92 -20.07
N THR A 86 2.63 3.11 -20.73
CA THR A 86 2.17 3.37 -22.11
C THR A 86 0.74 3.89 -22.17
N LEU A 87 -0.13 3.46 -21.24
CA LEU A 87 -1.55 3.83 -21.23
C LEU A 87 -1.91 4.84 -20.12
N GLY A 88 -0.95 5.21 -19.26
CA GLY A 88 -1.16 6.19 -18.18
C GLY A 88 -2.14 5.74 -17.10
N THR A 89 -2.40 4.44 -16.97
CA THR A 89 -3.42 3.93 -16.02
C THR A 89 -2.97 4.10 -14.57
N GLN A 90 -3.83 4.70 -13.74
CA GLN A 90 -3.54 5.04 -12.34
C GLN A 90 -3.63 3.85 -11.36
N ASN A 91 -3.76 2.61 -11.83
CA ASN A 91 -3.85 1.44 -10.95
C ASN A 91 -2.45 0.99 -10.49
N TYR A 92 -1.74 1.86 -9.77
CA TYR A 92 -0.38 1.60 -9.31
C TYR A 92 -0.36 0.51 -8.24
N THR A 93 0.48 -0.50 -8.45
CA THR A 93 0.76 -1.51 -7.43
C THR A 93 1.88 -1.02 -6.53
N VAL A 94 1.65 -1.01 -5.22
CA VAL A 94 2.71 -0.67 -4.26
C VAL A 94 3.59 -1.90 -4.03
N LYS A 95 4.90 -1.76 -4.27
CA LYS A 95 5.90 -2.77 -3.95
C LYS A 95 6.38 -2.66 -2.50
N ARG A 96 6.49 -1.45 -1.98
CA ARG A 96 6.93 -1.18 -0.60
C ARG A 96 6.49 0.21 -0.15
N THR A 97 6.30 0.37 1.15
CA THR A 97 6.08 1.65 1.83
C THR A 97 7.14 1.91 2.89
N PHE A 98 7.44 3.17 3.15
CA PHE A 98 8.34 3.59 4.22
C PHE A 98 7.72 4.75 4.98
N VAL A 99 8.04 4.86 6.27
CA VAL A 99 7.73 6.06 7.04
C VAL A 99 8.84 7.08 6.74
N PRO A 100 8.50 8.33 6.39
CA PRO A 100 9.50 9.39 6.21
C PRO A 100 10.34 9.56 7.48
N ASP A 101 11.64 9.74 7.29
CA ASP A 101 12.57 10.12 8.36
C ASP A 101 13.08 11.52 8.05
N ASP A 102 12.50 12.51 8.74
CA ASP A 102 12.77 13.92 8.50
C ASP A 102 14.25 14.26 8.74
N ARG A 103 14.95 13.53 9.63
CA ARG A 103 16.38 13.76 9.88
C ARG A 103 17.22 13.29 8.71
N LEU A 104 16.90 12.13 8.15
CA LEU A 104 17.58 11.63 6.94
C LEU A 104 17.28 12.53 5.74
N GLU A 105 16.06 13.06 5.63
CA GLU A 105 15.69 14.00 4.57
C GLU A 105 16.46 15.31 4.68
N MET A 106 16.57 15.89 5.88
CA MET A 106 17.40 17.09 6.12
C MET A 106 18.88 16.83 5.80
N LEU A 107 19.45 15.73 6.30
CA LEU A 107 20.85 15.38 6.06
C LEU A 107 21.16 15.23 4.56
N TYR A 108 20.25 14.64 3.79
CA TYR A 108 20.39 14.52 2.34
C TYR A 108 20.42 15.89 1.64
N LEU A 109 19.56 16.82 2.07
CA LEU A 109 19.52 18.17 1.50
C LEU A 109 20.78 18.96 1.81
N ASP A 110 21.30 18.86 3.03
CA ASP A 110 22.55 19.53 3.44
C ASP A 110 23.75 19.02 2.62
N ASN A 111 23.91 17.70 2.50
CA ASN A 111 24.97 17.09 1.70
C ASN A 111 24.89 17.52 0.22
N LYS A 112 23.68 17.56 -0.35
CA LYS A 112 23.47 17.98 -1.73
C LYS A 112 23.80 19.47 -1.93
N ALA A 113 23.52 20.32 -0.94
CA ALA A 113 23.88 21.72 -0.97
C ALA A 113 25.41 21.93 -0.88
N GLU A 114 26.12 21.07 -0.16
CA GLU A 114 27.59 21.06 -0.11
C GLU A 114 28.22 20.61 -1.43
N GLU A 115 27.70 19.57 -2.08
CA GLU A 115 28.16 19.12 -3.40
C GLU A 115 28.03 20.21 -4.47
N VAL A 116 26.92 20.96 -4.46
CA VAL A 116 26.70 22.08 -5.39
C VAL A 116 27.66 23.24 -5.14
N LYS A 117 28.13 23.46 -3.90
CA LYS A 117 29.13 24.49 -3.58
C LYS A 117 30.55 24.12 -4.03
N LEU A 118 30.80 22.85 -4.33
CA LEU A 118 32.10 22.32 -4.76
C LEU A 118 32.26 22.31 -6.30
N LEU A 119 31.21 22.70 -7.04
CA LEU A 119 31.18 22.86 -8.50
C LEU A 119 31.28 24.34 -8.88
#